data_AF-A0A7V9GH02-F1
#
_entry.id   AF-A0A7V9GH02-F1
#
_cell.length_a   1.000
_cell.length_b   1.000
_cell.length_c   1.000
_cell.angle_alpha   90.00
_cell.angle_beta   90.00
_cell.angle_gamma   90.00
#
_symmetry.space_group_name_H-M   'P 1'
#
loop_
_entity.id
_entity.type
_entity.pdbx_description
1 polymer ?
#
loop_
_entity_poly.entity_id
_entity_poly.type
_entity_poly.pdbx_seq_one_letter_code
_entity_poly.pdbx_strand_id
1 'polypeptide(L)'
;FEVDDAVPAAAVLATATAAGAPLLVSAELFDAYRGAGVADGHRSLAVRLRFQAPDRTLTDADLRHARQGVIDAVEAAHAAHLRG
;
A
#
# COMPACT_ATOMS: atom_id res chain seq x y z
N PHE A 1 -4.86 4.18 0.83
CA PHE A 1 -5.77 3.18 1.43
C PHE A 1 -6.67 3.86 2.44
N GLU A 2 -7.97 3.83 2.23
CA GLU A 2 -8.94 4.09 3.30
C GLU A 2 -9.09 2.82 4.14
N VAL A 3 -8.99 2.94 5.47
CA VAL A 3 -8.98 1.81 6.40
C VAL A 3 -9.53 2.24 7.76
N ASP A 4 -10.12 1.29 8.48
CA ASP A 4 -10.62 1.47 9.85
C ASP A 4 -9.51 1.99 10.79
N ASP A 5 -9.88 2.88 11.71
CA ASP A 5 -8.93 3.53 12.61
C ASP A 5 -8.20 2.57 13.56
N ALA A 6 -8.79 1.42 13.87
CA ALA A 6 -8.19 0.40 14.71
C ALA A 6 -7.05 -0.36 14.03
N VAL A 7 -6.99 -0.40 12.69
CA VAL A 7 -5.93 -1.11 11.97
C VAL A 7 -4.62 -0.32 12.10
N PRO A 8 -3.53 -0.85 12.67
CA PRO A 8 -2.28 -0.10 12.77
C PRO A 8 -1.67 0.15 11.38
N ALA A 9 -1.18 1.37 11.12
CA ALA A 9 -0.50 1.68 9.85
C ALA A 9 0.70 0.75 9.59
N ALA A 10 1.40 0.34 10.65
CA ALA A 10 2.50 -0.62 10.56
C ALA A 10 2.05 -1.99 10.00
N ALA A 11 0.83 -2.44 10.29
CA ALA A 11 0.29 -3.68 9.76
C ALA A 11 0.06 -3.58 8.24
N VAL A 12 -0.46 -2.45 7.78
CA VAL A 12 -0.61 -2.15 6.34
C VAL A 12 0.76 -2.12 5.64
N LEU A 13 1.76 -1.46 6.23
CA LEU A 13 3.11 -1.41 5.67
C LEU A 13 3.77 -2.80 5.64
N ALA A 14 3.57 -3.63 6.66
CA ALA A 14 4.10 -4.99 6.70
C ALA A 14 3.50 -5.86 5.58
N THR A 15 2.18 -5.82 5.40
CA THR A 15 1.50 -6.52 4.29
C THR A 15 1.99 -6.03 2.93
N ALA A 16 2.10 -4.70 2.75
CA ALA A 16 2.60 -4.14 1.50
C ALA A 16 4.04 -4.57 1.20
N THR A 17 4.90 -4.57 2.23
CA THR A 17 6.30 -5.01 2.13
C THR A 17 6.40 -6.47 1.70
N ALA A 18 5.62 -7.35 2.35
CA ALA A 18 5.61 -8.77 2.03
C ALA A 18 5.07 -9.05 0.62
N ALA A 19 3.96 -8.41 0.24
CA ALA A 19 3.33 -8.61 -1.06
C ALA A 19 4.13 -8.04 -2.24
N GLY A 20 4.91 -6.98 -2.01
CA GLY A 20 5.73 -6.37 -3.05
C GLY A 20 7.10 -7.03 -3.27
N ALA A 21 7.51 -7.95 -2.39
CA ALA A 21 8.76 -8.68 -2.54
C ALA A 21 8.74 -9.59 -3.79
N PRO A 22 9.89 -9.82 -4.44
CA PRO A 22 11.23 -9.32 -4.10
C PRO A 22 11.55 -7.93 -4.67
N LEU A 23 10.66 -7.35 -5.47
CA LEU A 23 10.93 -6.11 -6.20
C LEU A 23 10.79 -4.86 -5.34
N LEU A 24 9.99 -4.91 -4.28
CA LEU A 24 9.76 -3.78 -3.39
C LEU A 24 10.93 -3.64 -2.41
N VAL A 25 11.58 -2.47 -2.45
CA VAL A 25 12.73 -2.16 -1.60
C VAL A 25 12.33 -1.38 -0.35
N SER A 26 11.30 -0.53 -0.43
CA SER A 26 10.72 0.12 0.75
C SER A 26 9.24 0.41 0.58
N ALA A 27 8.51 0.33 1.70
CA ALA A 27 7.15 0.83 1.88
C ALA A 27 7.12 1.78 3.08
N GLU A 28 6.70 3.01 2.85
CA GLU A 28 6.75 4.08 3.85
C GLU A 28 5.40 4.79 3.93
N LEU A 29 4.95 5.10 5.15
CA LEU A 29 3.79 5.95 5.34
C LEU A 29 4.18 7.40 5.01
N PHE A 30 3.50 7.99 4.04
CA PHE A 30 3.70 9.38 3.63
C PHE A 30 2.76 10.33 4.38
N ASP A 31 1.47 9.96 4.50
CA ASP A 31 0.46 10.79 5.14
C ASP A 31 -0.67 9.94 5.73
N ALA A 32 -1.36 10.46 6.75
CA ALA A 32 -2.52 9.88 7.39
C ALA A 32 -3.61 10.95 7.58
N TYR A 33 -4.62 10.92 6.72
CA TYR A 33 -5.67 11.92 6.65
C TYR A 33 -6.99 11.44 7.27
N ARG A 34 -7.63 12.31 8.06
CA ARG A 34 -9.01 12.18 8.53
C ARG A 34 -9.76 13.46 8.18
N GLY A 35 -10.94 13.34 7.59
CA GLY A 35 -11.74 14.51 7.22
C GLY A 35 -12.70 14.22 6.08
N ALA A 36 -13.11 15.28 5.39
CA ALA A 36 -14.12 15.20 4.35
C ALA A 36 -13.76 14.18 3.26
N GLY A 37 -14.71 13.30 2.94
CA GLY A 37 -14.54 12.25 1.93
C GLY A 37 -13.73 11.03 2.41
N VAL A 38 -13.65 10.81 3.73
CA VAL A 38 -13.26 9.56 4.39
C VAL A 38 -14.39 9.20 5.35
N ALA A 39 -14.77 7.93 5.44
CA ALA A 39 -15.85 7.50 6.33
C ALA A 39 -15.52 7.76 7.81
N ASP A 40 -16.56 7.95 8.64
CA ASP A 40 -16.39 8.06 10.08
C ASP A 40 -15.73 6.79 10.65
N GLY A 41 -14.82 6.97 11.62
CA GLY A 41 -14.02 5.87 12.17
C GLY A 41 -12.97 5.30 11.19
N HIS A 42 -12.76 5.92 10.04
CA HIS A 42 -11.73 5.54 9.08
C HIS A 42 -10.71 6.67 8.89
N ARG A 43 -9.57 6.29 8.32
CA ARG A 43 -8.55 7.24 7.84
C ARG A 43 -8.01 6.83 6.49
N SER A 44 -7.51 7.81 5.74
CA SER A 44 -6.78 7.58 4.50
C SER A 44 -5.28 7.54 4.78
N LEU A 45 -4.63 6.41 4.52
CA LEU A 45 -3.20 6.23 4.57
C LEU A 45 -2.61 6.34 3.15
N ALA A 46 -1.74 7.33 2.94
CA ALA A 46 -0.92 7.43 1.74
C ALA A 46 0.39 6.66 1.97
N VAL A 47 0.65 5.64 1.15
CA VAL A 47 1.84 4.80 1.26
C VAL A 47 2.70 4.99 0.01
N ARG A 48 3.98 5.29 0.22
CA ARG A 48 4.98 5.36 -0.83
C ARG A 48 5.68 4.00 -0.97
N LEU A 49 5.69 3.48 -2.19
CA LEU A 49 6.34 2.23 -2.54
C LEU A 49 7.52 2.51 -3.47
N ARG A 50 8.67 1.90 -3.20
CA ARG A 50 9.85 1.98 -4.08
C ARG A 50 10.20 0.60 -4.60
N PHE A 51 10.05 0.40 -5.91
CA PHE A 51 10.38 -0.85 -6.58
C PHE A 51 11.70 -0.75 -7.33
N GLN A 52 12.48 -1.83 -7.34
CA GLN A 52 13.74 -1.95 -8.08
C GLN A 52 14.08 -3.43 -8.29
N ALA A 53 14.51 -3.79 -9.50
CA ALA A 53 15.16 -5.08 -9.75
C ALA A 53 16.68 -4.94 -9.65
N PRO A 54 17.41 -5.96 -9.17
CA PRO A 54 18.87 -5.90 -9.04
C PRO A 54 19.62 -6.05 -10.36
N ASP A 55 18.97 -6.59 -11.40
CA ASP A 55 19.59 -7.09 -12.62
C ASP A 55 19.06 -6.44 -13.91
N ARG A 56 17.96 -5.68 -13.83
CA ARG A 56 17.32 -5.03 -14.97
C ARG A 56 16.54 -3.78 -14.59
N THR A 57 16.24 -2.96 -15.60
CA THR A 57 15.22 -1.92 -15.47
C THR A 57 13.83 -2.56 -15.43
N LEU A 58 13.01 -2.14 -14.46
CA LEU A 58 11.61 -2.56 -14.40
C LEU A 58 10.81 -1.91 -15.53
N THR A 59 10.01 -2.71 -16.22
CA THR A 59 9.06 -2.20 -17.20
C THR A 59 7.79 -1.70 -16.50
N ASP A 60 6.99 -0.90 -17.21
CA ASP A 60 5.69 -0.48 -16.69
C ASP A 60 4.78 -1.67 -16.39
N ALA A 61 4.90 -2.77 -17.14
CA ALA A 61 4.12 -3.98 -16.89
C ALA A 61 4.54 -4.67 -15.58
N ASP A 62 5.85 -4.74 -15.30
CA ASP A 62 6.38 -5.27 -14.04
C ASP A 62 5.86 -4.42 -12.85
N LEU A 63 5.95 -3.09 -12.97
CA LEU A 63 5.49 -2.17 -11.92
C LEU A 63 3.98 -2.26 -11.69
N ARG A 64 3.17 -2.33 -12.76
CA ARG A 64 1.72 -2.49 -12.63
C ARG A 64 1.36 -3.78 -11.93
N HIS A 65 1.99 -4.90 -12.30
CA HIS A 65 1.73 -6.19 -11.66
C HIS A 65 2.12 -6.15 -10.17
N ALA A 66 3.32 -5.69 -9.85
CA ALA A 66 3.79 -5.61 -8.47
C ALA A 66 2.93 -4.67 -7.62
N ARG A 67 2.55 -3.50 -8.15
CA ARG A 67 1.64 -2.57 -7.48
C ARG A 67 0.27 -3.20 -7.24
N GLN A 68 -0.29 -3.88 -8.23
CA GLN A 68 -1.60 -4.51 -8.10
C GLN A 68 -1.59 -5.60 -7.01
N GLY A 69 -0.56 -6.45 -6.99
CA GLY A 69 -0.41 -7.47 -5.94
C GLY A 69 -0.34 -6.87 -4.53
N VAL A 70 0.32 -5.71 -4.36
CA VAL A 70 0.33 -4.98 -3.09
C VAL A 70 -1.06 -4.45 -2.72
N ILE A 71 -1.79 -3.89 -3.68
CA ILE A 71 -3.15 -3.40 -3.45
C ILE A 71 -4.05 -4.55 -3.00
N ASP A 72 -4.13 -5.62 -3.79
CA ASP A 72 -5.00 -6.77 -3.53
C ASP A 72 -4.74 -7.37 -2.15
N ALA A 73 -3.47 -7.52 -1.78
CA ALA A 73 -3.07 -8.05 -0.47
C ALA A 73 -3.49 -7.14 0.69
N VAL A 74 -3.33 -5.82 0.53
CA VAL A 74 -3.72 -4.85 1.58
C VAL A 74 -5.23 -4.78 1.73
N GLU A 75 -5.98 -4.77 0.63
CA GLU A 75 -7.44 -4.76 0.67
C GLU A 75 -7.98 -6.04 1.32
N ALA A 76 -7.45 -7.21 0.96
CA ALA A 76 -7.87 -8.49 1.51
C ALA A 76 -7.52 -8.66 3.00
N ALA A 77 -6.35 -8.20 3.44
CA ALA A 77 -5.88 -8.41 4.81
C ALA A 77 -6.49 -7.43 5.83
N HIS A 78 -6.85 -6.22 5.39
CA HIS A 78 -7.20 -5.12 6.32
C HIS A 78 -8.59 -4.53 6.08
N ALA A 79 -9.40 -5.13 5.18
CA ALA A 79 -10.64 -4.52 4.68
C ALA A 79 -10.43 -3.07 4.23
N ALA A 80 -9.24 -2.79 3.69
CA ALA A 80 -8.87 -1.48 3.20
C ALA A 80 -9.38 -1.30 1.76
N HIS A 81 -9.50 -0.05 1.33
CA HIS A 81 -9.87 0.29 -0.04
C HIS A 81 -8.86 1.27 -0.65
N LEU A 82 -8.42 1.01 -1.88
CA LEU A 82 -7.58 1.96 -2.60
C LEU A 82 -8.35 3.24 -2.90
N ARG A 83 -7.70 4.38 -2.62
CA ARG A 83 -8.23 5.72 -2.85
C ARG A 83 -7.16 6.49 -3.63
N GLY A 84 -7.28 6.50 -4.96
CA GLY A 84 -6.35 7.14 -5.90
C GLY A 84 -5.19 6.26 -6.35
#